data_AF-A0A158CSX7-F1
#
_entry.id   AF-A0A158CSX7-F1
#
_cell.length_a   1.000
_cell.length_b   1.000
_cell.length_c   1.000
_cell.angle_alpha   90.00
_cell.angle_beta   90.00
_cell.angle_gamma   90.00
#
_symmetry.space_group_name_H-M   'P 1'
#
loop_
_entity.id
_entity.type
_entity.pdbx_description
1 polymer ?
#
loop_
_entity_poly.entity_id
_entity_poly.type
_entity_poly.pdbx_seq_one_letter_code
_entity_poly.pdbx_strand_id
1 'polypeptide(L)' 'MPKTVRTPEQIRDELQNRMTKFAADAPGALDVRIPLPERHPPDASGRNWNIVPFNDLGADFVHHFQKVIEDMRTEFVLPD' A
#
# COMPACT_ATOMS: atom_id res chain seq x y z
N MET A 1 -1.19 14.64 -11.47
CA MET A 1 -0.22 13.81 -12.22
C MET A 1 -0.99 12.67 -12.89
N PRO A 2 -0.59 12.18 -14.08
CA PRO A 2 -1.16 10.95 -14.64
C PRO A 2 -0.83 9.77 -13.71
N LYS A 3 -1.80 8.89 -13.47
CA LYS A 3 -1.58 7.70 -12.64
C LYS A 3 -0.69 6.72 -13.39
N THR A 4 0.25 6.10 -12.68
CA THR A 4 1.16 5.11 -13.25
C THR A 4 0.55 3.72 -13.12
N VAL A 5 0.53 2.97 -14.22
CA VAL A 5 0.07 1.58 -14.22
C VAL A 5 1.17 0.70 -13.63
N ARG A 6 0.87 -0.09 -12.59
CA ARG A 6 1.80 -1.03 -11.96
C ARG A 6 1.12 -2.36 -11.66
N THR A 7 1.86 -3.46 -11.75
CA THR A 7 1.34 -4.78 -11.38
C THR A 7 1.09 -4.89 -9.87
N PRO A 8 0.26 -5.84 -9.42
CA PRO A 8 0.03 -6.07 -7.99
C PRO A 8 1.34 -6.26 -7.20
N GLU A 9 2.30 -6.98 -7.77
CA GLU A 9 3.62 -7.22 -7.18
C GLU A 9 4.42 -5.92 -7.07
N GLN A 10 4.45 -5.10 -8.11
CA GLN A 10 5.15 -3.82 -8.09
C GLN A 10 4.57 -2.84 -7.07
N ILE A 11 3.24 -2.85 -6.88
CA ILE A 11 2.58 -2.05 -5.87
C ILE A 11 2.92 -2.59 -4.46
N ARG A 12 2.87 -3.91 -4.25
CA ARG A 12 3.27 -4.52 -2.97
C ARG A 12 4.73 -4.21 -2.63
N ASP A 13 5.64 -4.38 -3.58
CA ASP A 13 7.07 -4.20 -3.36
C ASP A 13 7.40 -2.72 -3.09
N GLU A 14 6.71 -1.79 -3.75
CA GLU A 14 6.80 -0.35 -3.46
C GLU A 14 6.27 -0.02 -2.06
N LEU A 15 5.13 -0.59 -1.66
CA LEU A 15 4.58 -0.41 -0.32
C LEU A 15 5.55 -0.95 0.73
N GLN A 16 6.13 -2.13 0.50
CA GLN A 16 7.15 -2.70 1.38
C GLN A 16 8.38 -1.81 1.46
N ASN A 17 8.87 -1.26 0.35
CA ASN A 17 10.01 -0.34 0.33
C ASN A 17 9.72 0.96 1.13
N ARG A 18 8.53 1.53 0.97
CA ARG A 18 8.10 2.74 1.72
C ARG A 18 7.98 2.46 3.22
N MET A 19 7.41 1.32 3.59
CA MET A 19 7.35 0.87 4.99
C MET A 19 8.73 0.56 5.57
N THR A 20 9.64 -0.01 4.77
CA THR A 20 11.02 -0.26 5.18
C THR A 20 11.79 1.01 5.51
N LYS A 21 11.63 2.04 4.67
CA LYS A 21 12.21 3.37 4.94
C LYS A 21 11.64 3.99 6.22
N PHE A 22 10.34 3.80 6.48
CA PHE A 22 9.72 4.32 7.70
C PHE A 22 10.23 3.63 8.96
N ALA A 23 10.33 2.29 9.00
CA ALA A 23 10.81 1.62 10.20
C ALA A 23 12.34 1.57 10.33
N ALA A 24 13.10 2.06 9.35
CA ALA A 24 14.50 2.42 9.57
C ALA A 24 14.64 3.49 10.67
N ASP A 25 13.62 4.37 10.82
CA ASP A 25 13.52 5.35 11.91
C ASP A 25 12.89 4.76 13.21
N ALA A 26 12.37 3.52 13.17
CA ALA A 26 11.72 2.83 14.28
C ALA A 26 12.02 1.31 14.27
N PRO A 27 13.16 0.86 14.82
CA PRO A 27 13.61 -0.52 14.74
C PRO A 27 12.72 -1.44 15.59
N GLY A 28 11.79 -2.14 14.92
CA GLY A 28 10.92 -3.13 15.57
C GLY A 28 9.75 -3.64 14.71
N ALA A 29 9.46 -3.02 13.57
CA ALA A 29 8.15 -3.17 12.93
C ALA A 29 8.10 -3.89 11.56
N LEU A 30 9.15 -4.57 11.09
CA LEU A 30 9.19 -5.02 9.68
C LEU A 30 9.52 -6.49 9.46
N ASP A 31 8.65 -7.36 9.98
CA ASP A 31 8.45 -8.69 9.38
C ASP A 31 6.97 -8.88 8.96
N VAL A 32 6.36 -7.77 8.50
CA VAL A 32 4.96 -7.78 8.07
C VAL A 32 4.90 -8.20 6.61
N ARG A 33 4.34 -9.39 6.36
CA ARG A 33 4.12 -9.90 5.01
C ARG A 33 2.94 -9.19 4.35
N ILE A 34 3.18 -8.06 3.69
CA ILE A 34 2.18 -7.27 2.93
C ILE A 34 1.47 -8.14 1.88
N PRO A 35 0.12 -8.13 1.78
CA PRO A 35 -0.61 -8.96 0.82
C PRO A 35 -0.52 -8.30 -0.56
N LEU A 36 -0.92 -9.03 -1.60
CA LEU A 36 -1.12 -8.39 -2.90
C LEU A 36 -2.34 -7.46 -2.85
N PRO A 37 -2.30 -6.32 -3.55
CA PRO A 37 -3.46 -5.46 -3.71
C PRO A 37 -4.54 -6.18 -4.50
N GLU A 38 -5.76 -6.12 -4.00
CA GLU A 38 -6.95 -6.68 -4.64
C GLU A 38 -7.56 -5.66 -5.58
N ARG A 39 -7.89 -6.11 -6.80
CA ARG A 39 -8.56 -5.27 -7.80
C ARG A 39 -10.02 -5.03 -7.39
N HIS A 40 -10.47 -3.80 -7.58
CA HIS A 40 -11.88 -3.43 -7.50
C HIS A 40 -12.27 -2.53 -8.68
N PRO A 41 -13.56 -2.38 -9.00
CA PRO A 41 -14.02 -1.42 -10.00
C PRO A 41 -13.49 -0.01 -9.70
N PRO A 42 -13.04 0.76 -10.71
CA PRO A 42 -12.55 2.11 -10.49
C PRO A 42 -13.57 2.97 -9.74
N ASP A 43 -13.13 3.62 -8.65
CA ASP A 43 -13.97 4.55 -7.92
C ASP A 43 -14.09 5.92 -8.62
N ALA A 44 -14.80 6.87 -8.01
CA ALA A 44 -14.97 8.23 -8.56
C ALA A 44 -13.64 8.97 -8.77
N SER A 45 -12.56 8.53 -8.12
CA SER A 45 -11.21 9.05 -8.27
C SER A 45 -10.35 8.18 -9.21
N GLY A 46 -10.92 7.17 -9.86
CA GLY A 46 -10.24 6.23 -10.74
C GLY A 46 -9.23 5.32 -10.03
N ARG A 47 -9.41 5.05 -8.73
CA ARG A 47 -8.60 4.09 -7.97
C ARG A 47 -9.25 2.72 -8.12
N ASN A 48 -8.46 1.70 -8.46
CA ASN A 48 -8.99 0.37 -8.82
C ASN A 48 -8.40 -0.78 -7.99
N TRP A 49 -7.81 -0.47 -6.84
CA TRP A 49 -7.24 -1.47 -5.96
C TRP A 49 -7.24 -1.05 -4.49
N ASN A 50 -7.20 -2.04 -3.60
CA ASN A 50 -7.02 -1.85 -2.17
C ASN A 50 -6.20 -2.99 -1.55
N ILE A 51 -5.65 -2.79 -0.37
CA ILE A 51 -5.02 -3.83 0.44
C ILE A 51 -5.82 -4.01 1.71
N VAL A 52 -6.24 -5.23 2.00
CA VAL A 52 -6.94 -5.55 3.25
C VAL A 52 -5.95 -5.39 4.42
N PRO A 53 -6.28 -4.57 5.44
CA PRO A 53 -5.37 -4.33 6.56
C PRO A 53 -5.12 -5.60 7.38
N PHE A 54 -3.91 -5.69 7.93
CA PHE A 54 -3.57 -6.70 8.91
C PHE A 54 -4.21 -6.36 10.25
N ASN A 55 -5.01 -7.29 10.78
CA ASN A 55 -5.67 -7.13 12.08
C ASN A 55 -4.68 -7.19 13.26
N ASP A 56 -3.46 -7.70 13.05
CA ASP A 56 -2.48 -7.99 14.10
C ASP A 56 -1.38 -6.92 14.28
N LEU A 57 -1.50 -5.77 13.61
CA LEU A 57 -0.51 -4.70 13.70
C LEU A 57 -0.93 -3.67 14.74
N GLY A 58 0.03 -3.20 15.55
CA GLY A 58 -0.22 -2.15 16.54
C GLY A 58 -0.86 -0.91 15.91
N ALA A 59 -1.70 -0.21 16.67
CA ALA A 59 -2.54 0.89 16.16
C ALA A 59 -1.74 1.96 15.40
N ASP A 60 -0.55 2.33 15.87
CA ASP A 60 0.30 3.32 15.20
C ASP A 60 0.82 2.84 13.83
N PHE A 61 1.16 1.56 13.73
CA PHE A 61 1.58 0.95 12.48
C PHE A 61 0.42 0.90 11.47
N VAL A 62 -0.79 0.57 11.93
CA VAL A 62 -1.98 0.54 11.07
C VAL A 62 -2.29 1.91 10.49
N HIS A 63 -2.25 2.97 11.30
CA HIS A 63 -2.50 4.33 10.81
C HIS A 63 -1.47 4.77 9.76
N HIS A 64 -0.19 4.48 9.99
CA HIS A 64 0.84 4.82 9.02
C HIS A 64 0.69 4.02 7.73
N PHE A 65 0.46 2.71 7.84
CA PHE A 65 0.25 1.82 6.70
C PHE A 65 -0.94 2.26 5.85
N GLN A 66 -2.06 2.62 6.48
CA GLN A 66 -3.24 3.16 5.78
C GLN A 66 -2.91 4.46 5.04
N LYS A 67 -2.14 5.36 5.66
CA LYS A 67 -1.73 6.61 5.00
C LYS A 67 -0.90 6.34 3.74
N VAL A 68 0.07 5.43 3.81
CA VAL A 68 0.91 5.07 2.65
C VAL A 68 0.05 4.43 1.55
N ILE A 69 -0.91 3.57 1.91
CA ILE A 69 -1.85 2.99 0.94
C ILE A 69 -2.66 4.08 0.24
N GLU A 70 -3.26 5.01 0.99
CA GLU A 70 -4.09 6.06 0.39
C GLU A 70 -3.27 6.93 -0.57
N ASP A 71 -2.05 7.32 -0.19
CA ASP A 71 -1.13 8.05 -1.08
C ASP A 71 -0.85 7.23 -2.36
N MET A 72 -0.49 5.95 -2.21
CA MET A 72 -0.19 5.07 -3.34
C MET A 72 -1.40 4.84 -4.26
N ARG A 73 -2.64 4.83 -3.74
CA ARG A 73 -3.85 4.71 -4.58
C ARG A 73 -4.09 5.97 -5.43
N THR A 74 -3.51 7.11 -5.07
CA THR A 74 -3.53 8.31 -5.93
C THR A 74 -2.47 8.24 -7.04
N GLU A 75 -1.35 7.57 -6.79
CA GLU A 75 -0.20 7.47 -7.70
C GLU A 75 -0.31 6.29 -8.68
N PHE A 76 -0.84 5.16 -8.23
CA PHE A 76 -0.79 3.88 -8.94
C PHE A 76 -2.18 3.30 -9.21
N VAL A 77 -2.31 2.65 -10.36
CA VAL A 77 -3.47 1.84 -10.74
C VAL A 77 -3.02 0.47 -11.23
N LEU A 78 -3.86 -0.54 -11.02
CA LEU A 78 -3.62 -1.87 -11.60
C LEU A 78 -3.91 -1.85 -13.10
N PRO A 79 -3.13 -2.59 -13.93
CA PRO A 79 -3.43 -2.79 -15.35
C PRO A 79 -4.75 -3.53 -15.50
N ASP A 80 -5.54 -3.23 -16.55
CA ASP A 80 -6.76 -3.98 -16.87
C ASP A 80 -6.55 -5.49 -17.01
#